data_AF-A0AAD0VMX6-F1
#
_entry.id   AF-A0AAD0VMX6-F1
#
_cell.length_a   1.000
_cell.length_b   1.000
_cell.length_c   1.000
_cell.angle_alpha   90.00
_cell.angle_beta   90.00
_cell.angle_gamma   90.00
#
_symmetry.space_group_name_H-M   'P 1'
#
loop_
_entity.id
_entity.type
_entity.pdbx_description
1 polymer ?
#
loop_
_entity_poly.entity_id
_entity_poly.type
_entity_poly.pdbx_seq_one_letter_code
_entity_poly.pdbx_strand_id
1 'polypeptide(L)'
;MQIVKILELIGRTKELFVKDIQTYEKELLKIVSSSTFLVLGGAGSIGQAVTKEIFKRNPKKLHVVDISENNMVELVRDIRSSFGYIDGDFQTFALDIGSWEYDAFIKADGRYDYVLNLSALKHVRSEKDPYTLMRMIETNIFNTDKTLQQSIDNGTKKYFCVSTDKAANPVNMMGASKRIMEMFVNRKSKQIDVSMARFANVAFSDGSLLHGFNQRIQKNQPIVAPNDIKRYFVTPQESGELCLMSCIFGENRDIFFPKLSENLHLITFSEIAVKYLKNLGFEPYLCKDEEEARELGKSLPKKGKYPCLFTASDTTGEKDFEEFFTDKEVLDMEKFENLGIIKNEAIYEEKLLNEFENVIKTYKQKLSWTKEDIVKEFFRLIPDFGHKETGKYLDGKM
;
A
#
# COMPACT_ATOMS: atom_id res chain seq x y z
N MET A 1 -11.88 -16.46 -18.61
CA MET A 1 -10.57 -16.56 -17.93
C MET A 1 -10.86 -17.22 -16.60
N GLN A 2 -10.37 -18.43 -16.33
CA GLN A 2 -10.53 -19.06 -15.01
C GLN A 2 -10.07 -18.03 -13.97
N ILE A 3 -10.90 -17.76 -12.96
CA ILE A 3 -10.51 -16.99 -11.78
C ILE A 3 -9.35 -17.78 -11.19
N VAL A 4 -8.12 -17.36 -11.48
CA VAL A 4 -6.96 -17.98 -10.90
C VAL A 4 -7.06 -17.69 -9.40
N LYS A 5 -7.21 -18.74 -8.59
CA LYS A 5 -7.29 -18.58 -7.14
C LYS A 5 -5.97 -18.00 -6.67
N ILE A 6 -5.98 -16.72 -6.29
CA ILE A 6 -4.79 -15.96 -5.89
C ILE A 6 -4.04 -16.70 -4.78
N LEU A 7 -4.77 -17.31 -3.83
CA LEU A 7 -4.20 -18.13 -2.76
C LEU A 7 -3.27 -19.24 -3.29
N GLU A 8 -3.69 -20.00 -4.28
CA GLU A 8 -2.89 -21.11 -4.83
C GLU A 8 -1.59 -20.60 -5.48
N LEU A 9 -1.67 -19.46 -6.17
CA LEU A 9 -0.49 -18.82 -6.78
C LEU A 9 0.56 -18.42 -5.75
N ILE A 10 0.10 -17.85 -4.64
CA ILE A 10 0.97 -17.43 -3.54
C ILE A 10 1.30 -18.58 -2.57
N GLY A 11 0.99 -19.83 -2.95
CA GLY A 11 1.37 -21.02 -2.20
C GLY A 11 0.53 -21.30 -0.96
N ARG A 12 -0.71 -20.80 -0.91
CA ARG A 12 -1.64 -20.94 0.22
C ARG A 12 -2.94 -21.59 -0.22
N THR A 13 -3.63 -22.23 0.73
CA THR A 13 -4.96 -22.84 0.52
C THR A 13 -6.04 -22.21 1.38
N LYS A 14 -5.67 -21.32 2.31
CA LYS A 14 -6.56 -20.67 3.27
C LYS A 14 -6.21 -19.18 3.40
N GLU A 15 -7.23 -18.39 3.68
CA GLU A 15 -7.12 -16.98 4.05
C GLU A 15 -6.54 -16.83 5.46
N LEU A 16 -5.85 -15.71 5.72
CA LEU A 16 -5.13 -15.46 6.97
C LEU A 16 -6.05 -15.08 8.12
N PHE A 17 -7.04 -14.23 7.88
CA PHE A 17 -7.76 -13.54 8.96
C PHE A 17 -9.15 -14.09 9.25
N VAL A 18 -9.51 -15.24 8.66
CA VAL A 18 -10.87 -15.82 8.75
C VAL A 18 -11.37 -15.91 10.19
N LYS A 19 -10.53 -16.40 11.10
CA LYS A 19 -10.91 -16.61 12.50
C LYS A 19 -11.10 -15.29 13.25
N ASP A 20 -10.20 -14.32 13.04
CA ASP A 20 -10.32 -13.00 13.65
C ASP A 20 -11.55 -12.27 13.11
N ILE A 21 -11.76 -12.26 11.79
CA ILE A 21 -12.93 -11.66 11.17
C ILE A 21 -14.22 -12.30 11.69
N GLN A 22 -14.31 -13.63 11.73
CA GLN A 22 -15.49 -14.33 12.28
C GLN A 22 -15.76 -14.01 13.75
N THR A 23 -14.70 -13.89 14.56
CA THR A 23 -14.81 -13.57 15.99
C THR A 23 -15.37 -12.16 16.20
N TYR A 24 -14.93 -11.19 15.39
CA TYR A 24 -15.30 -9.79 15.53
C TYR A 24 -16.41 -9.32 14.57
N GLU A 25 -16.97 -10.20 13.72
CA GLU A 25 -17.91 -9.82 12.65
C GLU A 25 -19.16 -9.09 13.18
N LYS A 26 -19.72 -9.54 14.30
CA LYS A 26 -20.91 -8.89 14.90
C LYS A 26 -20.61 -7.45 15.33
N GLU A 27 -19.41 -7.22 15.85
CA GLU A 27 -18.98 -5.90 16.30
C GLU A 27 -18.63 -5.00 15.11
N LEU A 28 -17.91 -5.55 14.11
CA LEU A 28 -17.66 -4.88 12.83
C LEU A 28 -18.96 -4.41 12.16
N LEU A 29 -19.96 -5.29 12.03
CA LEU A 29 -21.27 -4.94 11.47
C LEU A 29 -21.95 -3.82 12.25
N LYS A 30 -21.95 -3.91 13.59
CA LYS A 30 -22.57 -2.90 14.44
C LYS A 30 -21.89 -1.53 14.31
N ILE A 31 -20.57 -1.49 14.33
CA ILE A 31 -19.80 -0.24 14.24
C ILE A 31 -19.93 0.34 12.84
N VAL A 32 -19.69 -0.45 11.79
CA VAL A 32 -19.76 0.03 10.40
C VAL A 32 -21.15 0.57 10.08
N SER A 33 -22.21 -0.17 10.39
CA SER A 33 -23.59 0.25 10.05
C SER A 33 -24.06 1.52 10.77
N SER A 34 -23.42 1.88 11.88
CA SER A 34 -23.75 3.10 12.62
C SER A 34 -22.78 4.27 12.37
N SER A 35 -21.73 4.06 11.57
CA SER A 35 -20.64 5.02 11.39
C SER A 35 -20.51 5.56 9.97
N THR A 36 -19.78 6.67 9.87
CA THR A 36 -19.48 7.40 8.64
C THR A 36 -17.99 7.33 8.29
N PHE A 37 -17.68 7.04 7.03
CA PHE A 37 -16.32 6.74 6.56
C PHE A 37 -15.90 7.63 5.40
N LEU A 38 -14.65 8.08 5.43
CA LEU A 38 -13.96 8.68 4.29
C LEU A 38 -12.73 7.83 3.94
N VAL A 39 -12.67 7.33 2.71
CA VAL A 39 -11.54 6.54 2.21
C VAL A 39 -10.78 7.35 1.16
N LEU A 40 -9.58 7.82 1.53
CA LEU A 40 -8.67 8.55 0.67
C LEU A 40 -7.70 7.60 -0.04
N GLY A 41 -7.47 7.78 -1.34
CA GLY A 41 -6.79 6.78 -2.17
C GLY A 41 -7.63 5.51 -2.35
N GLY A 42 -8.96 5.66 -2.33
CA GLY A 42 -9.89 4.54 -2.27
C GLY A 42 -10.04 3.77 -3.59
N ALA A 43 -9.55 4.31 -4.71
CA ALA A 43 -9.54 3.60 -6.00
C ALA A 43 -8.20 2.88 -6.26
N GLY A 44 -7.20 3.00 -5.39
CA GLY A 44 -6.01 2.14 -5.39
C GLY A 44 -6.31 0.73 -4.86
N SER A 45 -5.45 -0.26 -5.14
CA SER A 45 -5.79 -1.68 -4.85
C SER A 45 -6.18 -1.99 -3.41
N ILE A 46 -5.48 -1.43 -2.41
CA ILE A 46 -5.83 -1.60 -0.99
C ILE A 46 -7.05 -0.75 -0.63
N GLY A 47 -7.14 0.46 -1.19
CA GLY A 47 -8.29 1.35 -1.06
C GLY A 47 -9.60 0.69 -1.50
N GLN A 48 -9.58 0.02 -2.65
CA GLN A 48 -10.74 -0.71 -3.17
C GLN A 48 -11.10 -1.87 -2.24
N ALA A 49 -10.10 -2.62 -1.77
CA ALA A 49 -10.33 -3.74 -0.87
C ALA A 49 -10.99 -3.29 0.45
N VAL A 50 -10.45 -2.28 1.13
CA VAL A 50 -11.06 -1.78 2.39
C VAL A 50 -12.40 -1.10 2.15
N THR A 51 -12.58 -0.40 1.02
CA THR A 51 -13.88 0.17 0.64
C THR A 51 -14.93 -0.91 0.52
N LYS A 52 -14.61 -2.06 -0.11
CA LYS A 52 -15.49 -3.21 -0.20
C LYS A 52 -15.77 -3.86 1.16
N GLU A 53 -14.76 -3.97 2.02
CA GLU A 53 -14.93 -4.48 3.39
C GLU A 53 -15.86 -3.60 4.24
N ILE A 54 -15.83 -2.28 4.05
CA ILE A 54 -16.77 -1.34 4.68
C ILE A 54 -18.15 -1.47 4.03
N PHE A 55 -18.23 -1.38 2.69
CA PHE A 55 -19.48 -1.35 1.94
C PHE A 55 -20.37 -2.58 2.23
N LYS A 56 -19.78 -3.79 2.24
CA LYS A 56 -20.52 -5.04 2.48
C LYS A 56 -21.12 -5.14 3.89
N ARG A 57 -20.75 -4.23 4.79
CA ARG A 57 -21.26 -4.12 6.16
C ARG A 57 -22.24 -2.94 6.36
N ASN A 58 -22.79 -2.43 5.25
CA ASN A 58 -23.89 -1.46 5.18
C ASN A 58 -23.64 -0.16 5.99
N PRO A 59 -22.60 0.63 5.67
CA PRO A 59 -22.25 1.84 6.42
C PRO A 59 -23.33 2.92 6.32
N LYS A 60 -23.43 3.78 7.35
CA LYS A 60 -24.33 4.94 7.30
C LYS A 60 -23.92 5.94 6.20
N LYS A 61 -22.61 6.11 6.02
CA LYS A 61 -22.01 6.95 4.98
C LYS A 61 -20.63 6.41 4.61
N LEU A 62 -20.32 6.36 3.32
CA LEU A 62 -19.03 5.96 2.79
C LEU A 62 -18.68 6.84 1.58
N HIS A 63 -17.77 7.78 1.80
CA HIS A 63 -17.21 8.61 0.73
C HIS A 63 -15.84 8.10 0.31
N VAL A 64 -15.60 8.02 -0.99
CA VAL A 64 -14.35 7.51 -1.57
C VAL A 64 -13.71 8.61 -2.41
N VAL A 65 -12.45 8.95 -2.12
CA VAL A 65 -11.69 9.97 -2.84
C VAL A 65 -10.46 9.35 -3.47
N ASP A 66 -10.25 9.57 -4.76
CA ASP A 66 -9.04 9.18 -5.49
C ASP A 66 -8.85 10.09 -6.71
N ILE A 67 -7.65 10.23 -7.23
CA ILE A 67 -7.39 10.98 -8.47
C ILE A 67 -7.79 10.19 -9.72
N SER A 68 -7.85 8.85 -9.64
CA SER A 68 -8.10 8.00 -10.80
C SER A 68 -9.59 7.76 -11.01
N GLU A 69 -10.21 8.55 -11.91
CA GLU A 69 -11.61 8.33 -12.30
C GLU A 69 -11.86 6.94 -12.90
N ASN A 70 -10.90 6.42 -13.68
CA ASN A 70 -11.01 5.11 -14.33
C ASN A 70 -11.07 3.97 -13.32
N ASN A 71 -10.18 4.00 -12.31
CA ASN A 71 -10.20 2.99 -11.25
C ASN A 71 -11.43 3.17 -10.35
N MET A 72 -11.93 4.40 -10.19
CA MET A 72 -13.16 4.66 -9.44
C MET A 72 -14.38 4.04 -10.13
N VAL A 73 -14.46 4.14 -11.47
CA VAL A 73 -15.51 3.47 -12.26
C VAL A 73 -15.45 1.95 -12.07
N GLU A 74 -14.25 1.37 -12.12
CA GLU A 74 -14.08 -0.07 -11.88
C GLU A 74 -14.51 -0.47 -10.48
N LEU A 75 -14.09 0.27 -9.44
CA LEU A 75 -14.50 0.05 -8.06
C LEU A 75 -16.03 0.05 -7.91
N VAL A 76 -16.70 1.05 -8.48
CA VAL A 76 -18.17 1.13 -8.39
C VAL A 76 -18.82 -0.04 -9.10
N ARG A 77 -18.35 -0.43 -10.30
CA ARG A 77 -18.90 -1.59 -11.03
C ARG A 77 -18.73 -2.90 -10.28
N ASP A 78 -17.55 -3.12 -9.68
CA ASP A 78 -17.28 -4.28 -8.85
C ASP A 78 -18.22 -4.29 -7.63
N ILE A 79 -18.35 -3.18 -6.90
CA ILE A 79 -19.28 -3.06 -5.77
C ILE A 79 -20.72 -3.38 -6.17
N ARG A 80 -21.21 -2.79 -7.27
CA ARG A 80 -22.61 -3.02 -7.72
C ARG A 80 -22.86 -4.47 -8.11
N SER A 81 -21.88 -5.12 -8.72
CA SER A 81 -21.99 -6.53 -9.16
C SER A 81 -21.85 -7.51 -8.01
N SER A 82 -21.01 -7.17 -7.01
CA SER A 82 -20.70 -8.04 -5.88
C SER A 82 -21.69 -7.89 -4.71
N PHE A 83 -22.14 -6.68 -4.42
CA PHE A 83 -22.92 -6.36 -3.21
C PHE A 83 -24.19 -5.55 -3.48
N GLY A 84 -24.33 -4.93 -4.66
CA GLY A 84 -25.51 -4.16 -5.03
C GLY A 84 -25.51 -2.74 -4.45
N TYR A 85 -26.53 -2.42 -3.65
CA TYR A 85 -26.83 -1.08 -3.15
C TYR A 85 -27.05 -1.12 -1.63
N ILE A 86 -26.79 0.01 -0.99
CA ILE A 86 -27.02 0.22 0.45
C ILE A 86 -27.96 1.42 0.62
N ASP A 87 -28.61 1.50 1.78
CA ASP A 87 -29.47 2.63 2.14
C ASP A 87 -28.67 3.86 2.59
N GLY A 88 -27.42 3.65 3.01
CA GLY A 88 -26.51 4.71 3.45
C GLY A 88 -25.99 5.59 2.31
N ASP A 89 -25.35 6.69 2.68
CA ASP A 89 -24.80 7.68 1.76
C ASP A 89 -23.47 7.20 1.15
N PHE A 90 -23.52 6.59 -0.03
CA PHE A 90 -22.33 6.15 -0.78
C PHE A 90 -22.05 7.07 -1.98
N GLN A 91 -20.92 7.76 -1.94
CA GLN A 91 -20.49 8.68 -3.01
C GLN A 91 -18.99 8.54 -3.30
N THR A 92 -18.62 8.87 -4.53
CA THR A 92 -17.23 8.79 -5.00
C THR A 92 -16.82 10.11 -5.64
N PHE A 93 -15.60 10.58 -5.35
CA PHE A 93 -15.09 11.86 -5.81
C PHE A 93 -13.71 11.69 -6.44
N ALA A 94 -13.59 12.12 -7.70
CA ALA A 94 -12.33 12.10 -8.43
C ALA A 94 -11.52 13.38 -8.12
N LEU A 95 -10.86 13.43 -6.95
CA LEU A 95 -10.17 14.63 -6.45
C LEU A 95 -8.73 14.32 -6.04
N ASP A 96 -7.84 15.31 -6.21
CA ASP A 96 -6.50 15.29 -5.61
C ASP A 96 -6.57 15.85 -4.19
N ILE A 97 -6.12 15.06 -3.22
CA ILE A 97 -6.11 15.42 -1.80
C ILE A 97 -5.31 16.71 -1.55
N GLY A 98 -4.28 16.99 -2.36
CA GLY A 98 -3.47 18.19 -2.26
C GLY A 98 -4.13 19.45 -2.80
N SER A 99 -5.29 19.35 -3.46
CA SER A 99 -5.90 20.45 -4.20
C SER A 99 -6.88 21.30 -3.39
N TRP A 100 -7.22 22.48 -3.92
CA TRP A 100 -8.20 23.38 -3.31
C TRP A 100 -9.64 22.88 -3.48
N GLU A 101 -9.91 22.08 -4.51
CA GLU A 101 -11.20 21.41 -4.71
C GLU A 101 -11.48 20.41 -3.59
N TYR A 102 -10.48 19.63 -3.18
CA TYR A 102 -10.58 18.75 -2.01
C TYR A 102 -10.81 19.55 -0.72
N ASP A 103 -10.11 20.67 -0.54
CA ASP A 103 -10.30 21.53 0.64
C ASP A 103 -11.72 22.14 0.67
N ALA A 104 -12.28 22.50 -0.48
CA ALA A 104 -13.67 22.96 -0.60
C ALA A 104 -14.67 21.84 -0.27
N PHE A 105 -14.41 20.60 -0.71
CA PHE A 105 -15.20 19.42 -0.35
C PHE A 105 -15.22 19.16 1.16
N ILE A 106 -14.04 19.18 1.81
CA ILE A 106 -13.94 19.00 3.27
C ILE A 106 -14.62 20.14 4.02
N LYS A 107 -14.49 21.39 3.55
CA LYS A 107 -15.16 22.54 4.16
C LYS A 107 -16.69 22.43 4.12
N ALA A 108 -17.25 21.85 3.06
CA ALA A 108 -18.69 21.74 2.87
C ALA A 108 -19.33 20.60 3.70
N ASP A 109 -18.59 19.51 3.92
CA ASP A 109 -19.11 18.29 4.53
C ASP A 109 -18.25 17.83 5.72
N GLY A 110 -17.01 17.38 5.45
CA GLY A 110 -15.90 17.18 6.40
C GLY A 110 -16.11 16.23 7.59
N ARG A 111 -17.36 15.85 7.91
CA ARG A 111 -17.74 15.14 9.13
C ARG A 111 -17.78 13.64 8.88
N TYR A 112 -16.80 12.94 9.45
CA TYR A 112 -16.67 11.49 9.39
C TYR A 112 -16.27 10.93 10.76
N ASP A 113 -16.76 9.76 11.11
CA ASP A 113 -16.32 9.04 12.31
C ASP A 113 -14.91 8.46 12.11
N TYR A 114 -14.68 7.91 10.92
CA TYR A 114 -13.43 7.26 10.53
C TYR A 114 -12.91 7.81 9.21
N VAL A 115 -11.63 8.20 9.19
CA VAL A 115 -10.93 8.59 7.96
C VAL A 115 -9.80 7.59 7.72
N LEU A 116 -9.76 6.99 6.53
CA LEU A 116 -8.76 6.00 6.12
C LEU A 116 -7.95 6.58 4.96
N ASN A 117 -6.64 6.76 5.15
CA ASN A 117 -5.74 7.24 4.10
C ASN A 117 -4.84 6.13 3.55
N LEU A 118 -5.18 5.70 2.33
CA LEU A 118 -4.51 4.68 1.53
C LEU A 118 -3.73 5.31 0.37
N SER A 119 -3.76 6.64 0.22
CA SER A 119 -3.09 7.36 -0.86
C SER A 119 -1.57 7.38 -0.65
N ALA A 120 -0.81 7.11 -1.72
CA ALA A 120 0.65 7.16 -1.67
C ALA A 120 1.28 7.16 -3.07
N LEU A 121 2.49 7.72 -3.17
CA LEU A 121 3.48 7.30 -4.16
C LEU A 121 4.30 6.15 -3.56
N LYS A 122 4.12 4.94 -4.10
CA LYS A 122 4.66 3.69 -3.53
C LYS A 122 5.83 3.07 -4.27
N HIS A 123 6.13 3.51 -5.49
CA HIS A 123 7.18 2.90 -6.30
C HIS A 123 8.55 3.47 -5.93
N VAL A 124 9.52 2.60 -5.58
CA VAL A 124 10.89 3.00 -5.24
C VAL A 124 11.52 3.86 -6.35
N ARG A 125 11.28 3.51 -7.63
CA ARG A 125 11.77 4.27 -8.80
C ARG A 125 11.35 5.74 -8.83
N SER A 126 10.35 6.15 -8.05
CA SER A 126 9.94 7.55 -7.93
C SER A 126 11.00 8.43 -7.23
N GLU A 127 12.08 7.85 -6.71
CA GLU A 127 13.24 8.57 -6.19
C GLU A 127 14.27 8.98 -7.27
N LYS A 128 14.02 8.62 -8.54
CA LYS A 128 14.96 8.83 -9.66
C LYS A 128 15.26 10.30 -9.94
N ASP A 129 14.25 11.16 -9.81
CA ASP A 129 14.35 12.58 -10.11
C ASP A 129 13.82 13.44 -8.95
N PRO A 130 14.35 14.67 -8.77
CA PRO A 130 13.99 15.51 -7.63
C PRO A 130 12.52 15.95 -7.64
N TYR A 131 11.85 15.96 -8.79
CA TYR A 131 10.48 16.46 -8.93
C TYR A 131 9.46 15.42 -8.47
N THR A 132 9.61 14.17 -8.95
CA THR A 132 8.79 13.04 -8.50
C THR A 132 9.04 12.74 -7.03
N LEU A 133 10.28 12.87 -6.57
CA LEU A 133 10.62 12.73 -5.15
C LEU A 133 9.93 13.81 -4.28
N MET A 134 9.90 15.07 -4.73
CA MET A 134 9.14 16.12 -4.05
C MET A 134 7.62 15.81 -4.03
N ARG A 135 7.07 15.31 -5.15
CA ARG A 135 5.66 14.86 -5.18
C ARG A 135 5.39 13.72 -4.21
N MET A 136 6.35 12.81 -4.01
CA MET A 136 6.26 11.75 -3.01
C MET A 136 6.20 12.31 -1.60
N ILE A 137 7.01 13.34 -1.29
CA ILE A 137 6.95 14.05 0.00
C ILE A 137 5.59 14.70 0.21
N GLU A 138 5.09 15.45 -0.77
CA GLU A 138 3.75 16.06 -0.70
C GLU A 138 2.66 15.03 -0.45
N THR A 139 2.66 13.94 -1.23
CA THR A 139 1.60 12.92 -1.16
C THR A 139 1.69 12.08 0.12
N ASN A 140 2.89 11.59 0.46
CA ASN A 140 3.06 10.67 1.56
C ASN A 140 3.07 11.39 2.91
N ILE A 141 3.66 12.58 3.01
CA ILE A 141 3.87 13.29 4.28
C ILE A 141 2.85 14.43 4.44
N PHE A 142 2.89 15.45 3.59
CA PHE A 142 2.12 16.68 3.85
C PHE A 142 0.61 16.54 3.62
N ASN A 143 0.17 15.76 2.62
CA ASN A 143 -1.24 15.45 2.44
C ASN A 143 -1.78 14.63 3.63
N THR A 144 -0.96 13.74 4.20
CA THR A 144 -1.31 13.01 5.42
C THR A 144 -1.46 13.96 6.60
N ASP A 145 -0.48 14.83 6.86
CA ASP A 145 -0.55 15.81 7.96
C ASP A 145 -1.75 16.78 7.79
N LYS A 146 -1.99 17.27 6.58
CA LYS A 146 -3.13 18.14 6.24
C LYS A 146 -4.47 17.47 6.53
N THR A 147 -4.67 16.25 6.00
CA THR A 147 -5.96 15.54 6.15
C THR A 147 -6.20 15.07 7.58
N LEU A 148 -5.13 14.79 8.32
CA LEU A 148 -5.20 14.47 9.73
C LEU A 148 -5.56 15.72 10.55
N GLN A 149 -4.99 16.89 10.24
CA GLN A 149 -5.43 18.17 10.84
C GLN A 149 -6.90 18.47 10.53
N GLN A 150 -7.33 18.32 9.27
CA GLN A 150 -8.74 18.48 8.89
C GLN A 150 -9.67 17.50 9.62
N SER A 151 -9.19 16.29 9.94
CA SER A 151 -9.94 15.31 10.72
C SER A 151 -10.08 15.74 12.19
N ILE A 152 -9.02 16.29 12.78
CA ILE A 152 -9.06 16.88 14.13
C ILE A 152 -10.08 18.04 14.16
N ASP A 153 -9.97 18.97 13.20
CA ASP A 153 -10.82 20.16 13.14
C ASP A 153 -12.32 19.81 12.98
N ASN A 154 -12.63 18.67 12.36
CA ASN A 154 -13.99 18.18 12.14
C ASN A 154 -14.48 17.17 13.21
N GLY A 155 -13.68 16.88 14.24
CA GLY A 155 -14.08 15.99 15.34
C GLY A 155 -14.14 14.50 14.95
N THR A 156 -13.33 14.08 13.98
CA THR A 156 -13.19 12.67 13.59
C THR A 156 -12.73 11.85 14.80
N LYS A 157 -13.32 10.67 15.01
CA LYS A 157 -12.97 9.80 16.14
C LYS A 157 -11.61 9.16 15.94
N LYS A 158 -11.35 8.67 14.72
CA LYS A 158 -10.12 7.93 14.42
C LYS A 158 -9.63 8.11 12.99
N TYR A 159 -8.32 8.25 12.86
CA TYR A 159 -7.63 8.33 11.57
C TYR A 159 -6.76 7.09 11.37
N PHE A 160 -6.98 6.37 10.27
CA PHE A 160 -6.16 5.23 9.86
C PHE A 160 -5.28 5.62 8.67
N CYS A 161 -4.01 5.20 8.66
CA CYS A 161 -3.18 5.32 7.47
C CYS A 161 -2.21 4.15 7.27
N VAL A 162 -1.74 4.00 6.04
CA VAL A 162 -0.84 2.91 5.65
C VAL A 162 0.62 3.29 5.91
N SER A 163 1.23 2.58 6.86
CA SER A 163 2.68 2.44 6.96
C SER A 163 3.16 1.29 6.04
N THR A 164 4.42 0.88 6.14
CA THR A 164 5.00 -0.18 5.30
C THR A 164 6.09 -0.91 6.07
N ASP A 165 6.28 -2.19 5.75
CA ASP A 165 7.46 -2.99 6.10
C ASP A 165 8.79 -2.23 5.94
N LYS A 166 8.91 -1.44 4.86
CA LYS A 166 10.10 -0.64 4.53
C LYS A 166 10.36 0.53 5.50
N ALA A 167 9.45 0.84 6.42
CA ALA A 167 9.64 1.91 7.40
C ALA A 167 10.45 1.46 8.63
N ALA A 168 10.49 0.15 8.94
CA ALA A 168 11.20 -0.39 10.11
C ALA A 168 12.72 -0.15 10.04
N ASN A 169 13.29 -0.19 8.83
CA ASN A 169 14.69 0.14 8.54
C ASN A 169 14.80 0.59 7.07
N PRO A 170 14.58 1.89 6.75
CA PRO A 170 14.48 2.33 5.37
C PRO A 170 15.84 2.27 4.65
N VAL A 171 15.85 1.73 3.43
CA VAL A 171 17.03 1.67 2.55
C VAL A 171 16.83 2.43 1.23
N ASN A 172 15.64 3.01 1.05
CA ASN A 172 15.23 3.80 -0.11
C ASN A 172 14.36 5.00 0.34
N MET A 173 14.22 6.00 -0.52
CA MET A 173 13.51 7.25 -0.19
C MET A 173 12.02 7.02 0.03
N MET A 174 11.43 6.01 -0.60
CA MET A 174 10.03 5.65 -0.39
C MET A 174 9.78 5.19 1.06
N GLY A 175 10.58 4.24 1.55
CA GLY A 175 10.53 3.79 2.94
C GLY A 175 10.81 4.91 3.93
N ALA A 176 11.79 5.76 3.63
CA ALA A 176 12.11 6.92 4.48
C ALA A 176 10.98 7.95 4.50
N SER A 177 10.29 8.20 3.38
CA SER A 177 9.14 9.12 3.34
C SER A 177 7.99 8.63 4.24
N LYS A 178 7.79 7.30 4.30
CA LYS A 178 6.80 6.68 5.19
C LYS A 178 7.22 6.76 6.65
N ARG A 179 8.52 6.55 6.93
CA ARG A 179 9.06 6.73 8.29
C ARG A 179 8.92 8.17 8.79
N ILE A 180 9.18 9.16 7.94
CA ILE A 180 8.95 10.57 8.27
C ILE A 180 7.45 10.83 8.49
N MET A 181 6.57 10.29 7.62
CA MET A 181 5.12 10.40 7.83
C MET A 181 4.67 9.82 9.17
N GLU A 182 5.22 8.68 9.63
CA GLU A 182 4.93 8.15 10.98
C GLU A 182 5.26 9.17 12.08
N MET A 183 6.35 9.95 11.96
CA MET A 183 6.71 10.99 12.93
C MET A 183 5.66 12.12 12.97
N PHE A 184 5.17 12.55 11.79
CA PHE A 184 4.11 13.56 11.69
C PHE A 184 2.79 13.04 12.27
N VAL A 185 2.42 11.79 11.97
CA VAL A 185 1.22 11.15 12.54
C VAL A 185 1.35 11.02 14.05
N ASN A 186 2.51 10.63 14.57
CA ASN A 186 2.79 10.56 15.99
C ASN A 186 2.67 11.93 16.69
N ARG A 187 3.10 13.02 16.05
CA ARG A 187 2.88 14.39 16.54
C ARG A 187 1.39 14.69 16.71
N LYS A 188 0.56 14.32 15.73
CA LYS A 188 -0.89 14.57 15.77
C LYS A 188 -1.69 13.57 16.60
N SER A 189 -1.15 12.38 16.86
CA SER A 189 -1.77 11.34 17.71
C SER A 189 -2.07 11.81 19.14
N LYS A 190 -1.54 12.96 19.56
CA LYS A 190 -1.86 13.61 20.84
C LYS A 190 -3.25 14.25 20.86
N GLN A 191 -3.90 14.43 19.71
CA GLN A 191 -5.16 15.15 19.54
C GLN A 191 -6.28 14.29 18.95
N ILE A 192 -5.94 13.19 18.27
CA ILE A 192 -6.86 12.24 17.66
C ILE A 192 -6.27 10.84 17.77
N ASP A 193 -7.11 9.83 17.92
CA ASP A 193 -6.65 8.44 17.86
C ASP A 193 -6.22 8.09 16.44
N VAL A 194 -5.02 7.53 16.32
CA VAL A 194 -4.49 7.08 15.04
C VAL A 194 -4.15 5.61 15.10
N SER A 195 -4.33 4.88 14.01
CA SER A 195 -3.77 3.53 13.88
C SER A 195 -3.24 3.31 12.48
N MET A 196 -2.38 2.30 12.34
CA MET A 196 -1.73 1.99 11.07
C MET A 196 -1.79 0.49 10.78
N ALA A 197 -1.36 0.13 9.57
CA ALA A 197 -1.05 -1.24 9.23
C ALA A 197 0.25 -1.31 8.41
N ARG A 198 1.04 -2.37 8.63
CA ARG A 198 2.19 -2.74 7.80
C ARG A 198 1.82 -3.98 6.98
N PHE A 199 1.96 -3.86 5.66
CA PHE A 199 1.54 -4.89 4.71
C PHE A 199 2.72 -5.72 4.22
N ALA A 200 2.42 -6.99 3.94
CA ALA A 200 3.20 -7.78 3.00
C ALA A 200 2.98 -7.28 1.57
N ASN A 201 3.59 -7.93 0.57
CA ASN A 201 3.23 -7.66 -0.82
C ASN A 201 1.76 -8.07 -1.09
N VAL A 202 0.92 -7.12 -1.51
CA VAL A 202 -0.44 -7.45 -1.94
C VAL A 202 -0.40 -8.01 -3.36
N ALA A 203 -0.76 -9.29 -3.50
CA ALA A 203 -0.73 -10.00 -4.76
C ALA A 203 -1.61 -9.31 -5.81
N PHE A 204 -1.04 -9.11 -7.01
CA PHE A 204 -1.70 -8.43 -8.14
C PHE A 204 -2.14 -6.99 -7.88
N SER A 205 -1.63 -6.32 -6.83
CA SER A 205 -1.87 -4.89 -6.66
C SER A 205 -1.31 -4.07 -7.83
N ASP A 206 -1.95 -2.94 -8.14
CA ASP A 206 -1.65 -2.10 -9.30
C ASP A 206 -0.18 -1.70 -9.33
N GLY A 207 0.43 -1.83 -10.50
CA GLY A 207 1.86 -1.56 -10.71
C GLY A 207 2.82 -2.56 -10.06
N SER A 208 2.34 -3.59 -9.35
CA SER A 208 3.20 -4.68 -8.87
C SER A 208 3.71 -5.54 -10.03
N LEU A 209 4.76 -6.32 -9.78
CA LEU A 209 5.28 -7.27 -10.76
C LEU A 209 4.24 -8.32 -11.17
N LEU A 210 3.44 -8.82 -10.21
CA LEU A 210 2.34 -9.75 -10.46
C LEU A 210 1.23 -9.14 -11.33
N HIS A 211 0.87 -7.87 -11.08
CA HIS A 211 -0.01 -7.14 -12.00
C HIS A 211 0.62 -7.03 -13.39
N GLY A 212 1.94 -6.80 -13.46
CA GLY A 212 2.72 -6.85 -14.68
C GLY A 212 2.53 -8.16 -15.45
N PHE A 213 2.46 -9.31 -14.79
CA PHE A 213 2.22 -10.61 -15.46
C PHE A 213 0.91 -10.61 -16.25
N ASN A 214 -0.18 -10.09 -15.69
CA ASN A 214 -1.46 -9.95 -16.40
C ASN A 214 -1.28 -9.10 -17.67
N GLN A 215 -0.58 -7.97 -17.55
CA GLN A 215 -0.32 -7.07 -18.68
C GLN A 215 0.56 -7.72 -19.76
N ARG A 216 1.53 -8.56 -19.38
CA ARG A 216 2.39 -9.28 -20.33
C ARG A 216 1.59 -10.33 -21.11
N ILE A 217 0.76 -11.12 -20.44
CA ILE A 217 -0.12 -12.11 -21.08
C ILE A 217 -1.06 -11.43 -22.07
N GLN A 218 -1.75 -10.36 -21.65
CA GLN A 218 -2.68 -9.63 -22.53
C GLN A 218 -2.01 -9.07 -23.80
N LYS A 219 -0.72 -8.74 -23.70
CA LYS A 219 0.06 -8.14 -24.79
C LYS A 219 0.91 -9.17 -25.56
N ASN A 220 0.82 -10.46 -25.26
CA ASN A 220 1.71 -11.50 -25.79
C ASN A 220 3.21 -11.15 -25.64
N GLN A 221 3.57 -10.56 -24.49
CA GLN A 221 4.94 -10.18 -24.14
C GLN A 221 5.53 -11.18 -23.15
N PRO A 222 6.86 -11.32 -23.07
CA PRO A 222 7.52 -12.24 -22.13
C PRO A 222 7.23 -11.92 -20.67
N ILE A 223 7.32 -12.93 -19.81
CA ILE A 223 7.25 -12.76 -18.36
C ILE A 223 8.67 -12.60 -17.81
N VAL A 224 8.90 -11.54 -17.05
CA VAL A 224 10.18 -11.27 -16.40
C VAL A 224 9.98 -11.30 -14.89
N ALA A 225 10.84 -12.02 -14.17
CA ALA A 225 10.74 -12.10 -12.71
C ALA A 225 12.10 -12.39 -12.05
N PRO A 226 12.40 -11.78 -10.89
CA PRO A 226 13.56 -12.16 -10.12
C PRO A 226 13.41 -13.58 -9.54
N ASN A 227 14.51 -14.33 -9.49
CA ASN A 227 14.53 -15.71 -8.98
C ASN A 227 15.17 -15.87 -7.61
N ASP A 228 15.79 -14.82 -7.09
CA ASP A 228 16.54 -14.75 -5.84
C ASP A 228 15.78 -14.02 -4.73
N ILE A 229 14.82 -13.18 -5.11
CA ILE A 229 14.01 -12.40 -4.16
C ILE A 229 12.79 -13.17 -3.69
N LYS A 230 12.65 -13.26 -2.37
CA LYS A 230 11.48 -13.83 -1.71
C LYS A 230 10.65 -12.78 -0.99
N ARG A 231 9.34 -12.91 -1.05
CA ARG A 231 8.40 -12.03 -0.35
C ARG A 231 7.25 -12.80 0.26
N TYR A 232 6.65 -12.22 1.29
CA TYR A 232 5.35 -12.63 1.80
C TYR A 232 4.25 -12.01 0.95
N PHE A 233 3.19 -12.76 0.66
CA PHE A 233 2.07 -12.26 -0.12
C PHE A 233 0.72 -12.42 0.59
N VAL A 234 -0.07 -11.35 0.55
CA VAL A 234 -1.48 -11.34 0.95
C VAL A 234 -2.38 -11.10 -0.25
N THR A 235 -3.62 -11.55 -0.16
CA THR A 235 -4.66 -11.26 -1.15
C THR A 235 -5.15 -9.82 -1.00
N PRO A 236 -5.82 -9.26 -2.01
CA PRO A 236 -6.48 -7.97 -1.87
C PRO A 236 -7.48 -7.93 -0.71
N GLN A 237 -8.32 -8.96 -0.56
CA GLN A 237 -9.30 -9.03 0.54
C GLN A 237 -8.63 -8.97 1.92
N GLU A 238 -7.60 -9.79 2.14
CA GLU A 238 -6.84 -9.77 3.40
C GLU A 238 -6.24 -8.39 3.69
N SER A 239 -5.77 -7.67 2.66
CA SER A 239 -5.29 -6.30 2.86
C SER A 239 -6.40 -5.33 3.29
N GLY A 240 -7.62 -5.49 2.75
CA GLY A 240 -8.79 -4.71 3.17
C GLY A 240 -9.24 -5.04 4.59
N GLU A 241 -9.23 -6.32 4.95
CA GLU A 241 -9.56 -6.82 6.29
C GLU A 241 -8.57 -6.29 7.33
N LEU A 242 -7.26 -6.34 7.05
CA LEU A 242 -6.22 -5.76 7.92
C LEU A 242 -6.44 -4.26 8.15
N CYS A 243 -6.74 -3.49 7.10
CA CYS A 243 -7.06 -2.07 7.21
C CYS A 243 -8.28 -1.84 8.10
N LEU A 244 -9.37 -2.58 7.87
CA LEU A 244 -10.60 -2.40 8.62
C LEU A 244 -10.41 -2.79 10.09
N MET A 245 -9.74 -3.90 10.36
CA MET A 245 -9.43 -4.35 11.72
C MET A 245 -8.61 -3.31 12.49
N SER A 246 -7.55 -2.76 11.86
CA SER A 246 -6.79 -1.68 12.48
C SER A 246 -7.66 -0.44 12.69
N CYS A 247 -8.43 -0.02 11.69
CA CYS A 247 -9.28 1.17 11.77
C CYS A 247 -10.34 1.07 12.87
N ILE A 248 -10.96 -0.08 13.08
CA ILE A 248 -12.01 -0.25 14.08
C ILE A 248 -11.42 -0.58 15.47
N PHE A 249 -10.48 -1.52 15.56
CA PHE A 249 -10.03 -2.09 16.85
C PHE A 249 -8.66 -1.63 17.32
N GLY A 250 -7.89 -0.95 16.48
CA GLY A 250 -6.60 -0.40 16.88
C GLY A 250 -6.75 0.67 17.96
N GLU A 251 -5.90 0.61 18.96
CA GLU A 251 -5.76 1.72 19.90
C GLU A 251 -4.87 2.80 19.28
N ASN A 252 -4.78 3.94 19.97
CA ASN A 252 -3.95 5.04 19.52
C ASN A 252 -2.48 4.58 19.37
N ARG A 253 -1.94 4.77 18.17
CA ARG A 253 -0.59 4.39 17.70
C ARG A 253 -0.36 2.90 17.47
N ASP A 254 -1.39 2.07 17.51
CA ASP A 254 -1.26 0.67 17.15
C ASP A 254 -0.89 0.51 15.66
N ILE A 255 0.07 -0.37 15.38
CA ILE A 255 0.41 -0.77 14.00
C ILE A 255 0.10 -2.25 13.84
N PHE A 256 -0.91 -2.57 13.03
CA PHE A 256 -1.33 -3.94 12.79
C PHE A 256 -0.49 -4.59 11.69
N PHE A 257 -0.20 -5.87 11.83
CA PHE A 257 0.49 -6.67 10.81
C PHE A 257 0.01 -8.12 10.80
N PRO A 258 0.10 -8.84 9.67
CA PRO A 258 -0.16 -10.28 9.65
C PRO A 258 0.92 -11.02 10.46
N LYS A 259 0.51 -11.86 11.41
CA LYS A 259 1.49 -12.74 12.07
C LYS A 259 2.13 -13.66 11.05
N LEU A 260 3.45 -13.80 11.15
CA LEU A 260 4.18 -14.84 10.44
C LEU A 260 3.69 -16.19 10.98
N SER A 261 3.19 -17.04 10.09
CA SER A 261 2.73 -18.40 10.43
C SER A 261 3.25 -19.38 9.41
N GLU A 262 3.11 -20.68 9.68
CA GLU A 262 3.31 -21.71 8.65
C GLU A 262 2.43 -21.46 7.42
N ASN A 263 1.33 -20.72 7.52
CA ASN A 263 0.53 -20.41 6.34
C ASN A 263 1.09 -19.23 5.53
N LEU A 264 2.07 -18.48 6.03
CA LEU A 264 2.66 -17.34 5.34
C LEU A 264 4.13 -17.63 5.02
N HIS A 265 4.36 -18.27 3.88
CA HIS A 265 5.71 -18.62 3.44
C HIS A 265 6.29 -17.59 2.46
N LEU A 266 7.62 -17.48 2.51
CA LEU A 266 8.41 -16.79 1.52
C LEU A 266 8.37 -17.55 0.19
N ILE A 267 7.97 -16.88 -0.88
CA ILE A 267 7.92 -17.41 -2.25
C ILE A 267 8.63 -16.44 -3.20
N THR A 268 9.31 -16.95 -4.22
CA THR A 268 9.96 -16.09 -5.22
C THR A 268 8.97 -15.63 -6.28
N PHE A 269 9.28 -14.53 -6.95
CA PHE A 269 8.47 -14.05 -8.06
C PHE A 269 8.49 -15.01 -9.25
N SER A 270 9.62 -15.68 -9.52
CA SER A 270 9.72 -16.70 -10.56
C SER A 270 8.86 -17.93 -10.25
N GLU A 271 8.79 -18.38 -8.99
CA GLU A 271 7.89 -19.46 -8.57
C GLU A 271 6.42 -19.10 -8.80
N ILE A 272 6.02 -17.86 -8.46
CA ILE A 272 4.67 -17.35 -8.74
C ILE A 272 4.42 -17.31 -10.25
N ALA A 273 5.37 -16.82 -11.06
CA ALA A 273 5.25 -16.76 -12.51
C ALA A 273 5.01 -18.16 -13.12
N VAL A 274 5.75 -19.17 -12.66
CA VAL A 274 5.57 -20.57 -13.10
C VAL A 274 4.18 -21.08 -12.73
N LYS A 275 3.71 -20.89 -11.49
CA LYS A 275 2.36 -21.29 -11.06
C LYS A 275 1.28 -20.57 -11.87
N TYR A 276 1.46 -19.27 -12.09
CA TYR A 276 0.57 -18.42 -12.87
C TYR A 276 0.43 -18.91 -14.32
N LEU A 277 1.55 -19.19 -14.99
CA LEU A 277 1.54 -19.74 -16.35
C LEU A 277 0.90 -21.12 -16.43
N LYS A 278 1.21 -22.02 -15.49
CA LYS A 278 0.59 -23.36 -15.42
C LYS A 278 -0.94 -23.27 -15.26
N ASN A 279 -1.43 -22.35 -14.43
CA ASN A 279 -2.87 -22.11 -14.28
C ASN A 279 -3.53 -21.54 -15.53
N LEU A 280 -2.76 -20.88 -16.40
CA LEU A 280 -3.23 -20.44 -17.72
C LEU A 280 -3.08 -21.52 -18.81
N GLY A 281 -2.57 -22.71 -18.47
CA GLY A 281 -2.33 -23.80 -19.41
C GLY A 281 -1.03 -23.67 -20.21
N PHE A 282 -0.09 -22.84 -19.77
CA PHE A 282 1.21 -22.66 -20.40
C PHE A 282 2.35 -23.36 -19.65
N GLU A 283 3.28 -23.95 -20.40
CA GLU A 283 4.57 -24.39 -19.89
C GLU A 283 5.60 -23.23 -19.99
N PRO A 284 6.29 -22.86 -18.89
CA PRO A 284 7.31 -21.82 -18.95
C PRO A 284 8.52 -22.28 -19.78
N TYR A 285 9.03 -21.40 -20.65
CA TYR A 285 10.26 -21.59 -21.41
C TYR A 285 11.30 -20.56 -20.95
N LEU A 286 12.40 -21.01 -20.36
CA LEU A 286 13.45 -20.12 -19.86
C LEU A 286 14.33 -19.62 -21.01
N CYS A 287 14.30 -18.31 -21.23
CA CYS A 287 15.13 -17.61 -22.20
C CYS A 287 16.44 -17.18 -21.56
N LYS A 288 17.50 -17.08 -22.37
CA LYS A 288 18.85 -16.68 -21.95
C LYS A 288 18.99 -15.15 -21.82
N ASP A 289 18.26 -14.38 -22.63
CA ASP A 289 18.34 -12.93 -22.71
C ASP A 289 17.03 -12.29 -23.19
N GLU A 290 16.99 -10.95 -23.18
CA GLU A 290 15.81 -10.18 -23.57
C GLU A 290 15.45 -10.32 -25.06
N GLU A 291 16.44 -10.50 -25.94
CA GLU A 291 16.22 -10.60 -27.38
C GLU A 291 15.54 -11.92 -27.71
N GLU A 292 16.07 -13.03 -27.20
CA GLU A 292 15.46 -14.35 -27.34
C GLU A 292 14.03 -14.35 -26.77
N ALA A 293 13.83 -13.77 -25.58
CA ALA A 293 12.50 -13.70 -24.98
C ALA A 293 11.50 -12.97 -25.90
N ARG A 294 11.90 -11.83 -26.47
CA ARG A 294 11.06 -11.01 -27.36
C ARG A 294 10.74 -11.71 -28.68
N GLU A 295 11.70 -12.42 -29.26
CA GLU A 295 11.50 -13.21 -30.49
C GLU A 295 10.55 -14.38 -30.24
N LEU A 296 10.78 -15.14 -29.16
CA LEU A 296 9.99 -16.31 -28.81
C LEU A 296 8.57 -15.96 -28.35
N GLY A 297 8.34 -14.76 -27.82
CA GLY A 297 7.01 -14.26 -27.43
C GLY A 297 5.97 -14.28 -28.55
N LYS A 298 6.41 -14.18 -29.81
CA LYS A 298 5.52 -14.21 -30.98
C LYS A 298 5.07 -15.62 -31.37
N SER A 299 5.82 -16.65 -30.98
CA SER A 299 5.66 -18.02 -31.51
C SER A 299 5.34 -19.07 -30.45
N LEU A 300 5.94 -18.99 -29.26
CA LEU A 300 5.77 -19.98 -28.20
C LEU A 300 4.35 -20.07 -27.63
N PRO A 301 3.60 -18.95 -27.41
CA PRO A 301 2.24 -19.04 -26.87
C PRO A 301 1.32 -19.92 -27.71
N LYS A 302 1.50 -19.94 -29.03
CA LYS A 302 0.73 -20.81 -29.95
C LYS A 302 1.02 -22.31 -29.78
N LYS A 303 2.14 -22.66 -29.13
CA LYS A 303 2.59 -24.03 -28.86
C LYS A 303 2.34 -24.46 -27.41
N GLY A 304 1.56 -23.68 -26.65
CA GLY A 304 1.33 -23.95 -25.22
C GLY A 304 2.55 -23.68 -24.33
N LYS A 305 3.55 -22.94 -24.83
CA LYS A 305 4.73 -22.51 -24.06
C LYS A 305 4.75 -21.00 -23.90
N TYR A 306 5.39 -20.47 -22.87
CA TYR A 306 5.47 -19.02 -22.67
C TYR A 306 6.89 -18.59 -22.30
N PRO A 307 7.50 -17.61 -22.99
CA PRO A 307 8.87 -17.20 -22.71
C PRO A 307 8.97 -16.49 -21.36
N CYS A 308 9.98 -16.88 -20.60
CA CYS A 308 10.28 -16.38 -19.28
C CYS A 308 11.75 -15.96 -19.20
N LEU A 309 12.00 -14.76 -18.68
CA LEU A 309 13.35 -14.31 -18.35
C LEU A 309 13.44 -14.17 -16.83
N PHE A 310 14.10 -15.13 -16.18
CA PHE A 310 14.29 -15.14 -14.74
C PHE A 310 15.72 -14.77 -14.38
N THR A 311 15.90 -13.61 -13.76
CA THR A 311 17.22 -13.03 -13.47
C THR A 311 17.45 -12.90 -11.98
N ALA A 312 18.71 -12.79 -11.55
CA ALA A 312 19.01 -12.28 -10.22
C ALA A 312 18.67 -10.78 -10.13
N SER A 313 18.45 -10.30 -8.93
CA SER A 313 18.20 -8.90 -8.62
C SER A 313 19.50 -8.08 -8.54
N ASP A 314 19.43 -6.83 -9.02
CA ASP A 314 20.57 -5.89 -9.02
C ASP A 314 20.11 -4.41 -8.98
N THR A 315 18.89 -4.15 -8.49
CA THR A 315 18.27 -2.82 -8.54
C THR A 315 18.47 -2.02 -7.24
N THR A 316 18.46 -0.69 -7.34
CA THR A 316 18.60 0.23 -6.19
C THR A 316 17.52 -0.02 -5.14
N GLY A 317 17.91 -0.06 -3.86
CA GLY A 317 16.98 0.02 -2.72
C GLY A 317 16.15 -1.24 -2.47
N GLU A 318 16.53 -2.38 -3.05
CA GLU A 318 15.86 -3.67 -2.88
C GLU A 318 16.46 -4.45 -1.70
N LYS A 319 15.60 -5.03 -0.85
CA LYS A 319 16.02 -5.90 0.27
C LYS A 319 15.87 -7.37 -0.09
N ASP A 320 16.72 -8.24 0.45
CA ASP A 320 16.59 -9.67 0.23
C ASP A 320 15.33 -10.24 0.92
N PHE A 321 15.01 -9.74 2.12
CA PHE A 321 13.80 -10.08 2.88
C PHE A 321 13.21 -8.84 3.58
N GLU A 322 11.91 -8.90 3.86
CA GLU A 322 11.17 -7.84 4.55
C GLU A 322 10.83 -8.29 5.98
N GLU A 323 10.89 -7.36 6.93
CA GLU A 323 10.57 -7.55 8.34
C GLU A 323 9.35 -6.69 8.69
N PHE A 324 8.39 -7.24 9.45
CA PHE A 324 7.23 -6.47 9.91
C PHE A 324 7.52 -5.63 11.14
N PHE A 325 8.43 -6.11 11.99
CA PHE A 325 8.83 -5.46 13.23
C PHE A 325 10.33 -5.68 13.52
N THR A 326 10.89 -4.88 14.41
CA THR A 326 12.27 -4.99 14.90
C THR A 326 12.31 -5.51 16.34
N ASP A 327 13.46 -6.01 16.80
CA ASP A 327 13.65 -6.51 18.17
C ASP A 327 13.44 -5.45 19.27
N LYS A 328 13.36 -4.17 18.89
CA LYS A 328 13.16 -3.04 19.81
C LYS A 328 11.69 -2.64 19.96
N GLU A 329 10.80 -3.17 19.14
CA GLU A 329 9.38 -2.83 19.15
C GLU A 329 8.62 -3.69 20.18
N VAL A 330 7.70 -3.05 20.91
CA VAL A 330 6.82 -3.75 21.85
C VAL A 330 5.65 -4.36 21.08
N LEU A 331 5.41 -5.65 21.27
CA LEU A 331 4.40 -6.40 20.52
C LEU A 331 3.27 -6.89 21.44
N ASP A 332 2.04 -6.75 20.96
CA ASP A 332 0.88 -7.51 21.44
C ASP A 332 0.56 -8.59 20.39
N MET A 333 0.81 -9.83 20.79
CA MET A 333 0.59 -11.03 19.99
C MET A 333 -0.54 -11.89 20.56
N GLU A 334 -1.27 -11.41 21.57
CA GLU A 334 -2.30 -12.18 22.27
C GLU A 334 -3.72 -11.72 21.90
N LYS A 335 -3.91 -10.42 21.62
CA LYS A 335 -5.25 -9.85 21.37
C LYS A 335 -6.00 -10.46 20.20
N PHE A 336 -5.28 -10.81 19.13
CA PHE A 336 -5.83 -11.45 17.93
C PHE A 336 -5.09 -12.72 17.61
N GLU A 337 -5.73 -13.67 16.92
CA GLU A 337 -5.12 -14.95 16.58
C GLU A 337 -4.06 -14.79 15.47
N ASN A 338 -4.42 -14.13 14.36
CA ASN A 338 -3.58 -14.00 13.16
C ASN A 338 -3.06 -12.58 12.91
N LEU A 339 -3.46 -11.62 13.73
CA LEU A 339 -2.98 -10.24 13.68
C LEU A 339 -2.04 -9.96 14.86
N GLY A 340 -0.86 -9.44 14.56
CA GLY A 340 0.04 -8.87 15.55
C GLY A 340 -0.15 -7.36 15.61
N ILE A 341 0.13 -6.78 16.77
CA ILE A 341 0.08 -5.34 16.99
C ILE A 341 1.43 -4.88 17.51
N ILE A 342 2.01 -3.87 16.87
CA ILE A 342 3.13 -3.13 17.42
C ILE A 342 2.56 -1.97 18.22
N LYS A 343 2.92 -1.90 19.50
CA LYS A 343 2.59 -0.79 20.39
C LYS A 343 3.65 0.30 20.20
N ASN A 344 3.29 1.33 19.44
CA ASN A 344 4.19 2.43 19.12
C ASN A 344 4.06 3.58 20.13
N GLU A 345 5.17 4.22 20.44
CA GLU A 345 5.20 5.44 21.25
C GLU A 345 5.20 6.68 20.35
N ALA A 346 4.83 7.85 20.91
CA ALA A 346 4.90 9.12 20.19
C ALA A 346 6.35 9.63 20.11
N ILE A 347 7.20 8.92 19.38
CA ILE A 347 8.61 9.27 19.19
C ILE A 347 8.73 10.20 17.98
N TYR A 348 9.07 11.46 18.25
CA TYR A 348 9.43 12.46 17.25
C TYR A 348 10.13 13.65 17.93
N GLU A 349 10.89 14.43 17.14
CA GLU A 349 11.51 15.67 17.60
C GLU A 349 10.82 16.89 16.96
N GLU A 350 10.05 17.64 17.76
CA GLU A 350 9.25 18.79 17.29
C GLU A 350 10.08 19.78 16.48
N LYS A 351 11.30 20.10 16.95
CA LYS A 351 12.20 21.03 16.27
C LYS A 351 12.59 20.52 14.87
N LEU A 352 12.93 19.24 14.73
CA LEU A 352 13.36 18.67 13.46
C LEU A 352 12.22 18.61 12.43
N LEU A 353 10.99 18.31 12.88
CA LEU A 353 9.82 18.31 12.00
C LEU A 353 9.51 19.73 11.49
N ASN A 354 9.54 20.72 12.37
CA ASN A 354 9.31 22.12 12.00
C ASN A 354 10.41 22.66 11.07
N GLU A 355 11.67 22.29 11.30
CA GLU A 355 12.77 22.62 10.37
C GLU A 355 12.56 21.97 9.00
N PHE A 356 12.17 20.70 8.95
CA PHE A 356 11.87 19.99 7.71
C PHE A 356 10.75 20.66 6.92
N GLU A 357 9.62 20.99 7.58
CA GLU A 357 8.51 21.73 6.96
C GLU A 357 8.97 23.05 6.36
N ASN A 358 9.76 23.84 7.10
CA ASN A 358 10.24 25.15 6.66
C ASN A 358 11.20 25.04 5.47
N VAL A 359 12.10 24.06 5.48
CA VAL A 359 13.04 23.83 4.38
C VAL A 359 12.30 23.42 3.11
N ILE A 360 11.39 22.43 3.19
CA ILE A 360 10.62 22.00 2.01
C ILE A 360 9.74 23.13 1.48
N LYS A 361 9.09 23.92 2.37
CA LYS A 361 8.34 25.11 1.97
C LYS A 361 9.21 26.12 1.23
N THR A 362 10.45 26.33 1.69
CA THR A 362 11.41 27.23 1.04
C THR A 362 11.77 26.74 -0.37
N TYR A 363 12.00 25.43 -0.54
CA TYR A 363 12.26 24.84 -1.87
C TYR A 363 11.09 25.07 -2.83
N LYS A 364 9.85 24.86 -2.37
CA LYS A 364 8.64 25.10 -3.16
C LYS A 364 8.48 26.57 -3.55
N GLN A 365 8.68 27.50 -2.62
CA GLN A 365 8.58 28.94 -2.89
C GLN A 365 9.63 29.43 -3.90
N LYS A 366 10.85 28.86 -3.84
CA LYS A 366 11.93 29.17 -4.79
C LYS A 366 11.80 28.44 -6.12
N LEU A 367 10.92 27.43 -6.21
CA LEU A 367 10.81 26.52 -7.35
C LEU A 367 12.15 25.88 -7.75
N SER A 368 13.03 25.62 -6.77
CA SER A 368 14.39 25.12 -7.01
C SER A 368 14.89 24.27 -5.85
N TRP A 369 15.31 23.04 -6.17
CA TRP A 369 15.94 22.07 -5.28
C TRP A 369 16.67 21.00 -6.10
N THR A 370 17.62 20.30 -5.48
CA THR A 370 18.26 19.10 -6.04
C THR A 370 17.78 17.84 -5.33
N LYS A 371 18.14 16.66 -5.84
CA LYS A 371 17.85 15.38 -5.17
C LYS A 371 18.65 15.29 -3.88
N GLU A 372 19.91 15.73 -3.92
CA GLU A 372 20.86 15.75 -2.81
C GLU A 372 20.37 16.62 -1.66
N ASP A 373 19.72 17.76 -1.97
CA ASP A 373 19.10 18.61 -0.96
C ASP A 373 18.03 17.85 -0.17
N ILE A 374 17.14 17.13 -0.87
CA ILE A 374 16.09 16.31 -0.22
C ILE A 374 16.71 15.17 0.60
N VAL A 375 17.72 14.49 0.06
CA VAL A 375 18.40 13.38 0.74
C VAL A 375 19.05 13.86 2.05
N LYS A 376 19.67 15.05 2.07
CA LYS A 376 20.23 15.63 3.30
C LYS A 376 19.15 15.87 4.37
N GLU A 377 17.99 16.36 3.96
CA GLU A 377 16.87 16.57 4.88
C GLU A 377 16.34 15.25 5.47
N PHE A 378 16.33 14.19 4.66
CA PHE A 378 15.96 12.84 5.13
C PHE A 378 16.98 12.28 6.13
N PHE A 379 18.28 12.43 5.87
CA PHE A 379 19.34 12.04 6.81
C PHE A 379 19.28 12.83 8.12
N ARG A 380 18.86 14.09 8.09
CA ARG A 380 18.68 14.89 9.31
C ARG A 380 17.59 14.31 10.21
N LEU A 381 16.50 13.82 9.62
CA LEU A 381 15.39 13.20 10.36
C LEU A 381 15.65 11.73 10.73
N ILE A 382 16.43 11.03 9.92
CA ILE A 382 16.72 9.60 10.07
C ILE A 382 18.23 9.40 9.95
N PRO A 383 19.01 9.61 11.03
CA PRO A 383 20.47 9.50 10.98
C PRO A 383 20.97 8.12 10.55
N ASP A 384 20.25 7.06 10.92
CA ASP A 384 20.57 5.66 10.58
C ASP A 384 20.02 5.23 9.21
N PHE A 385 19.65 6.17 8.33
CA PHE A 385 19.06 5.88 7.02
C PHE A 385 20.07 5.16 6.10
N GLY A 386 19.80 3.90 5.78
CA GLY A 386 20.71 3.03 5.01
C GLY A 386 20.67 3.22 3.49
N HIS A 387 20.50 4.44 2.99
CA HIS A 387 20.35 4.68 1.55
C HIS A 387 21.62 4.31 0.77
N LYS A 388 21.48 3.41 -0.21
CA LYS A 388 22.54 3.02 -1.15
C LYS A 388 22.06 3.20 -2.58
N GLU A 389 22.62 4.16 -3.30
CA GLU A 389 22.31 4.41 -4.70
C GLU A 389 23.22 3.58 -5.62
N THR A 390 22.64 2.66 -6.40
CA THR A 390 23.41 1.81 -7.33
C THR A 390 23.38 2.33 -8.77
N GLY A 391 22.61 3.38 -9.04
CA GLY A 391 22.39 3.95 -10.38
C GLY A 391 21.52 3.09 -11.30
N LYS A 392 21.08 1.91 -10.85
CA LYS A 392 20.20 1.00 -11.59
C LYS A 392 18.79 1.06 -11.03
N TYR A 393 17.82 1.35 -11.90
CA TYR A 393 16.41 1.46 -11.57
C TYR A 393 15.58 0.41 -12.33
N LEU A 394 14.42 0.04 -11.77
CA LEU A 394 13.51 -0.96 -12.34
C LEU A 394 12.91 -0.59 -13.71
N ASP A 395 13.04 0.66 -14.17
CA ASP A 395 12.62 1.09 -15.51
C ASP A 395 13.66 0.80 -16.61
N GLY A 396 14.89 0.43 -16.23
CA GLY A 396 15.92 -0.06 -17.15
C GLY A 396 15.84 -1.56 -17.45
N LYS A 397 14.79 -2.25 -16.98
CA LYS A 397 14.54 -3.68 -17.17
C LYS A 397 13.20 -3.91 -17.86
N MET A 398 13.08 -5.01 -18.62
CA MET A 398 11.86 -5.44 -19.32
C MET A 398 10.64 -5.67 -18.41
#